data_AF-A0A6J4X107-F1
#
_entry.id   AF-A0A6J4X107-F1
#
_cell.length_a   1.000
_cell.length_b   1.000
_cell.length_c   1.000
_cell.angle_alpha   90.00
_cell.angle_beta   90.00
_cell.angle_gamma   90.00
#
_symmetry.space_group_name_H-M   'P 1'
#
loop_
_entity.id
_entity.type
_entity.pdbx_description
1 polymer ?
#
loop_
_entity_poly.entity_id
_entity_poly.type
_entity_poly.pdbx_seq_one_letter_code
_entity_poly.pdbx_strand_id
1 'polypeptide(L)'
;MTDKLNVEAAVGKNGVIPTTLSGSESIARAVIDAGARVATSYPGGPITTIVEQLIDLAPTSDLYVEWSNCEKVAFEVALGCSLAGRRSVIAAKHVGINHILDPLMTVNLTGCGAGLVILAGDDPGSYGSQNEQDSRLLGAFAEIPILEPATPDQGYRMTRQAFRLSEACRLPVMVRFVADYTADTAPVATQNRAPAARAEFSRELRWSALPALVVEDHAALHQKLKQVAKSFDQPPYRAFNNGDHSGNKGIIAAGHMAARLQQYAPHSDLSVFELGTLFPLPEEQIIAFLKGIDRVYVLEEVEPFVENQIRALAQRQGLTAKIYGKTTGHVPWEGDVHLEKIARLLTDVFGQSLDAAPAPARTYPSRQPFGEGCSYTPFFKTLQQMIVDKKIPQPIVVGETGCLVRLNNPPFEMLDVKYSMGSSIGLACGLWRSGVEDKILAVAGDSVFFHTAINGLVNAAHHQADIVVAVMDNETVALTGFQDRTGAGTTAMGEQVRQIYPEKVAEAMGIENVYTLDAFDEKAIQETLQEVFTRQGLSFLVVRGRCPFIETKRCRATEAHI
;
A
#
# COMPACT_ATOMS: atom_id res chain seq x y z
N MET A 1 -32.78 -29.25 -17.16
CA MET A 1 -31.94 -29.17 -18.36
C MET A 1 -30.61 -28.63 -17.92
N THR A 2 -29.67 -29.54 -17.73
CA THR A 2 -28.31 -29.33 -17.24
C THR A 2 -27.38 -29.34 -18.44
N ASP A 3 -26.89 -28.16 -18.85
CA ASP A 3 -25.81 -28.09 -19.83
C ASP A 3 -24.47 -28.16 -19.11
N LYS A 4 -23.90 -29.37 -19.14
CA LYS A 4 -22.50 -29.62 -18.85
C LYS A 4 -21.68 -29.03 -20.00
N LEU A 5 -20.88 -28.01 -19.70
CA LEU A 5 -19.82 -27.53 -20.57
C LEU A 5 -18.86 -28.68 -20.88
N ASN A 6 -18.79 -29.01 -22.17
CA ASN A 6 -18.01 -30.10 -22.72
C ASN A 6 -16.55 -29.65 -22.85
N VAL A 7 -15.72 -29.98 -21.86
CA VAL A 7 -14.29 -29.65 -21.80
C VAL A 7 -13.51 -30.73 -22.56
N GLU A 8 -13.59 -30.79 -23.88
CA GLU A 8 -12.77 -31.71 -24.66
C GLU A 8 -12.69 -31.36 -26.17
N ALA A 9 -12.28 -30.14 -26.52
CA ALA A 9 -11.87 -29.83 -27.90
C ALA A 9 -11.09 -28.51 -28.02
N ALA A 10 -9.84 -28.44 -27.53
CA ALA A 10 -8.82 -27.49 -28.02
C ALA A 10 -7.46 -27.76 -27.36
N VAL A 11 -6.86 -28.93 -27.59
CA VAL A 11 -5.46 -29.16 -27.20
C VAL A 11 -4.55 -28.61 -28.31
N GLY A 12 -4.30 -27.30 -28.23
CA GLY A 12 -3.19 -26.66 -28.94
C GLY A 12 -1.86 -27.10 -28.34
N LYS A 13 -0.90 -27.44 -29.20
CA LYS A 13 0.47 -27.85 -28.83
C LYS A 13 1.21 -26.71 -28.14
N ASN A 14 1.07 -26.63 -26.82
CA ASN A 14 1.87 -25.95 -25.79
C ASN A 14 0.87 -25.52 -24.70
N GLY A 15 0.71 -26.35 -23.66
CA GLY A 15 -0.36 -26.28 -22.64
C GLY A 15 -0.48 -24.98 -21.84
N VAL A 16 -0.82 -23.88 -22.50
CA VAL A 16 -1.18 -22.59 -21.92
C VAL A 16 -2.62 -22.30 -22.35
N ILE A 17 -3.56 -22.43 -21.41
CA ILE A 17 -4.92 -21.94 -21.61
C ILE A 17 -4.91 -20.50 -21.07
N PRO A 18 -5.10 -19.47 -21.90
CA PRO A 18 -5.25 -18.10 -21.43
C PRO A 18 -6.42 -18.05 -20.46
N THR A 19 -6.16 -17.66 -19.22
CA THR A 19 -7.21 -17.45 -18.21
C THR A 19 -7.41 -15.95 -18.07
N THR A 20 -8.65 -15.48 -18.12
CA THR A 20 -8.95 -14.07 -17.85
C THR A 20 -8.74 -13.83 -16.36
N LEU A 21 -7.81 -12.96 -16.01
CA LEU A 21 -7.48 -12.59 -14.63
C LEU A 21 -7.55 -11.07 -14.49
N SER A 22 -8.00 -10.61 -13.34
CA SER A 22 -7.82 -9.24 -12.89
C SER A 22 -6.34 -8.92 -12.62
N GLY A 23 -6.00 -7.64 -12.50
CA GLY A 23 -4.67 -7.21 -12.06
C GLY A 23 -4.29 -7.85 -10.72
N SER A 24 -5.21 -7.90 -9.76
CA SER A 24 -5.00 -8.55 -8.47
C SER A 24 -4.69 -10.04 -8.58
N GLU A 25 -5.54 -10.78 -9.31
CA GLU A 25 -5.38 -12.22 -9.51
C GLU A 25 -4.10 -12.54 -10.28
N SER A 26 -3.72 -11.69 -11.24
CA SER A 26 -2.51 -11.89 -12.04
C SER A 26 -1.24 -11.82 -11.19
N ILE A 27 -1.15 -10.86 -10.26
CA ILE A 27 -0.02 -10.71 -9.34
C ILE A 27 -0.02 -11.86 -8.32
N ALA A 28 -1.17 -12.17 -7.71
CA ALA A 28 -1.28 -13.28 -6.76
C ALA A 28 -0.85 -14.61 -7.40
N ARG A 29 -1.33 -14.87 -8.63
CA ARG A 29 -0.95 -16.06 -9.39
C ARG A 29 0.54 -16.08 -9.72
N ALA A 30 1.15 -14.94 -10.05
CA ALA A 30 2.58 -14.86 -10.30
C ALA A 30 3.44 -15.15 -9.07
N VAL A 31 3.04 -14.69 -7.88
CA VAL A 31 3.72 -15.00 -6.61
C VAL A 31 3.73 -16.51 -6.35
N ILE A 32 2.57 -17.16 -6.49
CA ILE A 32 2.43 -18.62 -6.36
C ILE A 32 3.29 -19.34 -7.42
N ASP A 33 3.20 -18.94 -8.68
CA ASP A 33 3.92 -19.57 -9.79
C ASP A 33 5.43 -19.27 -9.76
N ALA A 34 5.86 -18.22 -9.06
CA ALA A 34 7.27 -17.97 -8.77
C ALA A 34 7.80 -18.86 -7.63
N GLY A 35 6.95 -19.61 -6.93
CA GLY A 35 7.37 -20.48 -5.82
C GLY A 35 7.77 -19.71 -4.57
N ALA A 36 7.12 -18.58 -4.30
CA ALA A 36 7.29 -17.84 -3.05
C ALA A 36 6.86 -18.71 -1.85
N ARG A 37 7.59 -18.61 -0.74
CA ARG A 37 7.31 -19.33 0.51
C ARG A 37 6.56 -18.47 1.52
N VAL A 38 6.80 -17.17 1.56
CA VAL A 38 6.15 -16.25 2.50
C VAL A 38 5.59 -15.05 1.77
N ALA A 39 4.34 -14.71 2.06
CA ALA A 39 3.70 -13.45 1.72
C ALA A 39 3.20 -12.76 2.99
N THR A 40 3.57 -11.50 3.19
CA THR A 40 3.23 -10.74 4.40
C THR A 40 2.66 -9.38 4.04
N SER A 41 1.75 -8.86 4.86
CA SER A 41 1.16 -7.54 4.63
C SER A 41 0.50 -6.98 5.89
N TYR A 42 0.30 -5.67 5.97
CA TYR A 42 -0.71 -5.05 6.83
C TYR A 42 -1.91 -4.62 5.98
N PRO A 43 -3.17 -4.83 6.42
CA PRO A 43 -4.34 -4.57 5.57
C PRO A 43 -4.43 -3.13 5.06
N GLY A 44 -4.68 -2.98 3.76
CA GLY A 44 -4.75 -1.68 3.09
C GLY A 44 -5.12 -1.78 1.62
N GLY A 45 -6.11 -1.03 1.17
CA GLY A 45 -6.35 -0.86 -0.28
C GLY A 45 -5.18 -0.09 -0.93
N PRO A 46 -4.75 -0.48 -2.14
CA PRO A 46 -5.32 -1.50 -3.03
C PRO A 46 -4.65 -2.89 -2.93
N ILE A 47 -3.79 -3.13 -1.93
CA ILE A 47 -3.07 -4.40 -1.82
C ILE A 47 -3.89 -5.54 -1.21
N THR A 48 -4.99 -5.21 -0.52
CA THR A 48 -5.79 -6.20 0.21
C THR A 48 -6.24 -7.35 -0.68
N THR A 49 -6.83 -7.04 -1.83
CA THR A 49 -7.40 -8.03 -2.74
C THR A 49 -6.35 -9.04 -3.19
N ILE A 50 -5.11 -8.60 -3.44
CA ILE A 50 -4.01 -9.49 -3.81
C ILE A 50 -3.70 -10.48 -2.69
N VAL A 51 -3.61 -10.00 -1.44
CA VAL A 51 -3.27 -10.85 -0.29
C VAL A 51 -4.40 -11.84 0.03
N GLU A 52 -5.67 -11.42 -0.10
CA GLU A 52 -6.81 -12.33 0.04
C GLU A 52 -6.79 -13.44 -1.03
N GLN A 53 -6.48 -13.11 -2.29
CA GLN A 53 -6.25 -14.11 -3.34
C GLN A 53 -5.07 -15.04 -3.00
N LEU A 54 -4.01 -14.53 -2.36
CA LEU A 54 -2.90 -15.37 -1.92
C LEU A 54 -3.31 -16.33 -0.79
N ILE A 55 -4.14 -15.88 0.15
CA ILE A 55 -4.69 -16.74 1.22
C ILE A 55 -5.51 -17.87 0.59
N ASP A 56 -6.38 -17.56 -0.37
CA ASP A 56 -7.22 -18.55 -1.05
C ASP A 56 -6.40 -19.55 -1.88
N LEU A 57 -5.30 -19.09 -2.50
CA LEU A 57 -4.42 -19.93 -3.31
C LEU A 57 -3.39 -20.71 -2.47
N ALA A 58 -3.09 -20.28 -1.25
CA ALA A 58 -2.05 -20.87 -0.40
C ALA A 58 -2.20 -22.39 -0.21
N PRO A 59 -3.40 -22.96 0.03
CA PRO A 59 -3.61 -24.41 0.16
C PRO A 59 -3.17 -25.24 -1.06
N THR A 60 -3.01 -24.61 -2.22
CA THR A 60 -2.54 -25.28 -3.45
C THR A 60 -1.00 -25.29 -3.57
N SER A 61 -0.28 -24.82 -2.57
CA SER A 61 1.15 -24.54 -2.61
C SER A 61 1.84 -24.62 -1.25
N ASP A 62 3.15 -24.39 -1.24
CA ASP A 62 3.91 -24.23 0.00
C ASP A 62 3.91 -22.77 0.50
N LEU A 63 3.01 -21.91 0.03
CA LEU A 63 2.97 -20.50 0.45
C LEU A 63 2.37 -20.39 1.85
N TYR A 64 3.03 -19.62 2.71
CA TYR A 64 2.48 -19.10 3.96
C TYR A 64 2.09 -17.64 3.76
N VAL A 65 0.91 -17.26 4.24
CA VAL A 65 0.40 -15.88 4.14
C VAL A 65 0.02 -15.37 5.52
N GLU A 66 0.40 -14.15 5.86
CA GLU A 66 0.00 -13.51 7.11
C GLU A 66 -0.38 -12.04 6.95
N TRP A 67 -1.36 -11.62 7.76
CA TRP A 67 -1.56 -10.24 8.14
C TRP A 67 -0.69 -9.93 9.35
N SER A 68 0.42 -9.22 9.13
CA SER A 68 1.30 -8.76 10.21
C SER A 68 0.70 -7.52 10.89
N ASN A 69 1.24 -7.14 12.06
CA ASN A 69 0.71 -6.01 12.83
C ASN A 69 1.03 -4.65 12.22
N CYS A 70 2.15 -4.51 11.51
CA CYS A 70 2.53 -3.32 10.74
C CYS A 70 3.45 -3.71 9.57
N GLU A 71 3.65 -2.82 8.60
CA GLU A 71 4.43 -3.12 7.40
C GLU A 71 5.91 -3.35 7.71
N LYS A 72 6.48 -2.68 8.73
CA LYS A 72 7.88 -2.92 9.16
C LYS A 72 8.10 -4.38 9.55
N VAL A 73 7.21 -4.93 10.38
CA VAL A 73 7.30 -6.33 10.81
C VAL A 73 7.03 -7.27 9.64
N ALA A 74 6.04 -6.97 8.79
CA ALA A 74 5.81 -7.73 7.56
C ALA A 74 7.10 -7.81 6.71
N PHE A 75 7.80 -6.68 6.55
CA PHE A 75 9.02 -6.60 5.75
C PHE A 75 10.12 -7.48 6.35
N GLU A 76 10.30 -7.42 7.66
CA GLU A 76 11.30 -8.18 8.39
C GLU A 76 11.02 -9.70 8.33
N VAL A 77 9.75 -10.12 8.37
CA VAL A 77 9.35 -11.52 8.17
C VAL A 77 9.66 -11.98 6.75
N ALA A 78 9.28 -11.20 5.73
CA ALA A 78 9.60 -11.50 4.34
C ALA A 78 11.12 -11.53 4.10
N LEU A 79 11.87 -10.58 4.67
CA LEU A 79 13.33 -10.54 4.59
C LEU A 79 13.93 -11.78 5.24
N GLY A 80 13.52 -12.16 6.45
CA GLY A 80 14.01 -13.36 7.13
C GLY A 80 13.85 -14.63 6.28
N CYS A 81 12.73 -14.77 5.56
CA CYS A 81 12.51 -15.85 4.60
C CYS A 81 13.51 -15.82 3.44
N SER A 82 13.74 -14.63 2.86
CA SER A 82 14.74 -14.42 1.81
C SER A 82 16.16 -14.76 2.26
N LEU A 83 16.56 -14.34 3.47
CA LEU A 83 17.87 -14.65 4.05
C LEU A 83 18.10 -16.15 4.25
N ALA A 84 17.02 -16.93 4.42
CA ALA A 84 17.02 -18.38 4.47
C ALA A 84 16.94 -19.05 3.08
N GLY A 85 17.20 -18.31 1.99
CA GLY A 85 17.29 -18.85 0.63
C GLY A 85 15.93 -19.16 -0.01
N ARG A 86 14.82 -18.60 0.49
CA ARG A 86 13.47 -18.83 -0.02
C ARG A 86 12.84 -17.52 -0.51
N ARG A 87 12.17 -17.56 -1.66
CA ARG A 87 11.49 -16.38 -2.22
C ARG A 87 10.39 -15.88 -1.29
N SER A 88 10.26 -14.58 -1.15
CA SER A 88 9.23 -13.94 -0.33
C SER A 88 8.71 -12.65 -0.94
N VAL A 89 7.53 -12.25 -0.51
CA VAL A 89 6.89 -11.02 -0.96
C VAL A 89 6.30 -10.27 0.22
N ILE A 90 6.42 -8.95 0.18
CA ILE A 90 5.63 -8.05 1.02
C ILE A 90 4.70 -7.25 0.12
N ALA A 91 3.43 -7.12 0.54
CA ALA A 91 2.51 -6.18 -0.06
C ALA A 91 2.28 -5.01 0.90
N ALA A 92 2.35 -3.79 0.38
CA ALA A 92 2.09 -2.58 1.14
C ALA A 92 1.50 -1.51 0.22
N LYS A 93 0.56 -0.73 0.74
CA LYS A 93 0.13 0.50 0.07
C LYS A 93 1.22 1.58 0.18
N HIS A 94 1.14 2.65 -0.60
CA HIS A 94 2.12 3.75 -0.58
C HIS A 94 2.50 4.24 0.82
N VAL A 95 1.53 4.49 1.71
CA VAL A 95 1.86 4.94 3.08
C VAL A 95 2.62 3.89 3.89
N GLY A 96 2.37 2.61 3.62
CA GLY A 96 3.09 1.48 4.23
C GLY A 96 4.54 1.38 3.76
N ILE A 97 4.86 1.89 2.56
CA ILE A 97 6.25 2.00 2.10
C ILE A 97 7.07 2.89 3.03
N ASN A 98 6.47 3.95 3.61
CA ASN A 98 7.15 4.78 4.61
C ASN A 98 7.56 3.97 5.86
N HIS A 99 6.74 3.02 6.28
CA HIS A 99 6.99 2.19 7.47
C HIS A 99 8.13 1.19 7.26
N ILE A 100 8.41 0.81 6.01
CA ILE A 100 9.51 -0.12 5.67
C ILE A 100 10.79 0.58 5.25
N LEU A 101 10.81 1.93 5.13
CA LEU A 101 12.01 2.65 4.66
C LEU A 101 13.24 2.34 5.51
N ASP A 102 13.11 2.32 6.84
CA ASP A 102 14.22 2.02 7.75
C ASP A 102 14.92 0.67 7.44
N PRO A 103 14.21 -0.50 7.45
CA PRO A 103 14.84 -1.76 7.07
C PRO A 103 15.20 -1.82 5.58
N LEU A 104 14.46 -1.14 4.69
CA LEU A 104 14.73 -1.13 3.25
C LEU A 104 16.06 -0.43 2.91
N MET A 105 16.37 0.69 3.58
CA MET A 105 17.63 1.43 3.44
C MET A 105 18.84 0.69 4.02
N THR A 106 18.60 -0.37 4.78
CA THR A 106 19.67 -1.26 5.25
C THR A 106 19.85 -2.42 4.27
N VAL A 107 18.76 -2.99 3.77
CA VAL A 107 18.81 -4.18 2.93
C VAL A 107 19.33 -3.90 1.52
N ASN A 108 19.22 -2.67 1.01
CA ASN A 108 19.82 -2.30 -0.27
C ASN A 108 21.36 -2.41 -0.24
N LEU A 109 21.99 -2.23 0.93
CA LEU A 109 23.43 -2.40 1.16
C LEU A 109 23.77 -3.87 1.44
N THR A 110 23.09 -4.51 2.41
CA THR A 110 23.40 -5.90 2.80
C THR A 110 22.97 -6.93 1.75
N GLY A 111 22.02 -6.55 0.90
CA GLY A 111 21.34 -7.41 -0.05
C GLY A 111 20.38 -8.39 0.60
N CYS A 112 19.73 -9.18 -0.26
CA CYS A 112 18.83 -10.28 0.11
C CYS A 112 19.43 -11.64 -0.29
N GLY A 113 18.86 -12.75 0.22
CA GLY A 113 19.30 -14.11 -0.05
C GLY A 113 18.70 -14.67 -1.32
N ALA A 114 17.42 -15.01 -1.28
CA ALA A 114 16.59 -15.30 -2.45
C ALA A 114 15.75 -14.09 -2.86
N GLY A 115 14.96 -14.22 -3.93
CA GLY A 115 14.17 -13.11 -4.45
C GLY A 115 13.20 -12.53 -3.43
N LEU A 116 13.30 -11.22 -3.17
CA LEU A 116 12.41 -10.44 -2.31
C LEU A 116 11.70 -9.40 -3.18
N VAL A 117 10.38 -9.51 -3.27
CA VAL A 117 9.54 -8.59 -4.06
C VAL A 117 8.72 -7.70 -3.12
N ILE A 118 8.65 -6.42 -3.46
CA ILE A 118 7.79 -5.44 -2.79
C ILE A 118 6.65 -5.09 -3.75
N LEU A 119 5.42 -5.50 -3.42
CA LEU A 119 4.22 -5.08 -4.13
C LEU A 119 3.76 -3.74 -3.56
N ALA A 120 3.94 -2.67 -4.31
CA ALA A 120 3.62 -1.30 -3.89
C ALA A 120 2.32 -0.83 -4.56
N GLY A 121 1.23 -0.78 -3.79
CA GLY A 121 -0.08 -0.32 -4.26
C GLY A 121 -0.33 1.16 -3.94
N ASP A 122 -0.32 2.01 -4.96
CA ASP A 122 -0.60 3.44 -4.80
C ASP A 122 -2.10 3.74 -4.97
N ASP A 123 -2.57 4.79 -4.29
CA ASP A 123 -3.96 5.28 -4.34
C ASP A 123 -3.99 6.77 -4.77
N PRO A 124 -3.73 7.08 -6.06
CA PRO A 124 -3.91 8.44 -6.58
C PRO A 124 -5.34 8.94 -6.33
N GLY A 125 -5.47 10.20 -5.91
CA GLY A 125 -6.74 10.79 -5.46
C GLY A 125 -7.09 10.51 -4.00
N SER A 126 -6.33 9.67 -3.31
CA SER A 126 -6.49 9.38 -1.86
C SER A 126 -7.91 8.94 -1.47
N TYR A 127 -8.53 8.05 -2.26
CA TYR A 127 -9.89 7.59 -1.98
C TYR A 127 -10.01 6.87 -0.64
N GLY A 128 -8.99 6.06 -0.31
CA GLY A 128 -8.90 5.30 0.94
C GLY A 128 -7.71 5.71 1.80
N SER A 129 -7.13 6.89 1.55
CA SER A 129 -5.83 7.29 2.08
C SER A 129 -5.86 8.67 2.71
N GLN A 130 -4.93 8.90 3.63
CA GLN A 130 -4.81 10.16 4.35
C GLN A 130 -3.99 11.19 3.58
N ASN A 131 -3.24 10.74 2.58
CA ASN A 131 -2.45 11.53 1.66
C ASN A 131 -2.25 10.79 0.33
N GLU A 132 -1.80 11.55 -0.67
CA GLU A 132 -1.38 11.08 -1.98
C GLU A 132 0.16 11.02 -1.98
N GLN A 133 0.75 9.89 -2.41
CA GLN A 133 2.20 9.74 -2.52
C GLN A 133 2.54 8.86 -3.71
N ASP A 134 3.77 9.02 -4.22
CA ASP A 134 4.32 8.22 -5.30
C ASP A 134 5.41 7.28 -4.79
N SER A 135 5.14 5.98 -4.80
CA SER A 135 6.09 4.98 -4.33
C SER A 135 7.35 4.90 -5.20
N ARG A 136 7.33 5.42 -6.44
CA ARG A 136 8.50 5.41 -7.34
C ARG A 136 9.64 6.26 -6.78
N LEU A 137 9.31 7.40 -6.17
CA LEU A 137 10.31 8.26 -5.51
C LEU A 137 10.96 7.56 -4.32
N LEU A 138 10.18 6.83 -3.52
CA LEU A 138 10.70 6.08 -2.37
C LEU A 138 11.56 4.89 -2.81
N GLY A 139 11.15 4.17 -3.85
CA GLY A 139 11.96 3.08 -4.43
C GLY A 139 13.28 3.59 -5.03
N ALA A 140 13.24 4.72 -5.72
CA ALA A 140 14.44 5.36 -6.28
C ALA A 140 15.36 5.91 -5.19
N PHE A 141 14.79 6.53 -4.14
CA PHE A 141 15.54 6.96 -2.95
C PHE A 141 16.20 5.79 -2.23
N ALA A 142 15.51 4.65 -2.14
CA ALA A 142 16.06 3.40 -1.63
C ALA A 142 17.02 2.69 -2.59
N GLU A 143 17.19 3.21 -3.80
CA GLU A 143 18.09 2.68 -4.82
C GLU A 143 17.79 1.21 -5.18
N ILE A 144 16.51 0.86 -5.28
CA ILE A 144 16.05 -0.48 -5.67
C ILE A 144 15.37 -0.49 -7.04
N PRO A 145 15.48 -1.57 -7.84
CA PRO A 145 14.82 -1.64 -9.14
C PRO A 145 13.30 -1.55 -9.06
N ILE A 146 12.67 -0.86 -10.02
CA ILE A 146 11.22 -0.65 -10.08
C ILE A 146 10.65 -1.11 -11.42
N LEU A 147 9.67 -2.00 -11.35
CA LEU A 147 8.81 -2.43 -12.45
C LEU A 147 7.39 -1.93 -12.22
N GLU A 148 6.69 -1.57 -13.29
CA GLU A 148 5.31 -1.10 -13.24
C GLU A 148 4.51 -1.68 -14.41
N PRO A 149 3.56 -2.60 -14.16
CA PRO A 149 2.80 -3.24 -15.22
C PRO A 149 1.72 -2.32 -15.78
N ALA A 150 1.55 -2.34 -17.10
CA ALA A 150 0.42 -1.70 -17.76
C ALA A 150 -0.86 -2.54 -17.66
N THR A 151 -0.73 -3.86 -17.85
CA THR A 151 -1.85 -4.80 -18.00
C THR A 151 -1.73 -6.00 -17.05
N PRO A 152 -2.81 -6.77 -16.81
CA PRO A 152 -2.73 -8.01 -16.04
C PRO A 152 -1.70 -9.03 -16.58
N ASP A 153 -1.53 -9.16 -17.91
CA ASP A 153 -0.48 -10.03 -18.47
C ASP A 153 0.93 -9.56 -18.08
N GLN A 154 1.18 -8.25 -18.17
CA GLN A 154 2.44 -7.69 -17.70
C GLN A 154 2.62 -7.88 -16.20
N GLY A 155 1.59 -7.71 -15.38
CA GLY A 155 1.68 -7.93 -13.93
C GLY A 155 2.13 -9.33 -13.58
N TYR A 156 1.55 -10.32 -14.25
CA TYR A 156 1.96 -11.71 -14.09
C TYR A 156 3.44 -11.91 -14.47
N ARG A 157 3.83 -11.45 -15.66
CA ARG A 157 5.19 -11.66 -16.19
C ARG A 157 6.24 -10.87 -15.41
N MET A 158 6.00 -9.59 -15.13
CA MET A 158 6.89 -8.71 -14.39
C MET A 158 7.08 -9.18 -12.96
N THR A 159 6.03 -9.60 -12.26
CA THR A 159 6.16 -10.13 -10.88
C THR A 159 7.05 -11.37 -10.85
N ARG A 160 6.90 -12.30 -11.81
CA ARG A 160 7.80 -13.46 -11.92
C ARG A 160 9.24 -13.07 -12.24
N GLN A 161 9.43 -12.07 -13.11
CA GLN A 161 10.77 -11.58 -13.42
C GLN A 161 11.37 -10.75 -12.28
N ALA A 162 10.57 -10.10 -11.44
CA ALA A 162 11.02 -9.35 -10.27
C ALA A 162 11.76 -10.26 -9.28
N PHE A 163 11.26 -11.47 -9.03
CA PHE A 163 11.97 -12.47 -8.23
C PHE A 163 13.32 -12.85 -8.82
N ARG A 164 13.39 -13.08 -10.13
CA ARG A 164 14.64 -13.44 -10.83
C ARG A 164 15.63 -12.29 -10.87
N LEU A 165 15.14 -11.07 -11.08
CA LEU A 165 15.95 -9.85 -11.02
C LEU A 165 16.52 -9.67 -9.62
N SER A 166 15.68 -9.79 -8.60
CA SER A 166 16.07 -9.69 -7.19
C SER A 166 17.16 -10.70 -6.84
N GLU A 167 17.06 -11.95 -7.31
CA GLU A 167 18.10 -12.97 -7.13
C GLU A 167 19.41 -12.60 -7.86
N ALA A 168 19.31 -12.10 -9.09
CA ALA A 168 20.46 -11.77 -9.91
C ALA A 168 21.27 -10.58 -9.35
N CYS A 169 20.60 -9.54 -8.84
CA CYS A 169 21.26 -8.35 -8.28
C CYS A 169 21.41 -8.39 -6.75
N ARG A 170 20.75 -9.36 -6.09
CA ARG A 170 20.65 -9.47 -4.62
C ARG A 170 20.12 -8.20 -3.97
N LEU A 171 19.09 -7.61 -4.58
CA LEU A 171 18.36 -6.44 -4.05
C LEU A 171 16.86 -6.75 -4.03
N PRO A 172 16.09 -6.14 -3.13
CA PRO A 172 14.64 -6.12 -3.28
C PRO A 172 14.26 -5.49 -4.63
N VAL A 173 13.16 -5.95 -5.23
CA VAL A 173 12.59 -5.34 -6.45
C VAL A 173 11.16 -4.90 -6.16
N MET A 174 10.86 -3.65 -6.49
CA MET A 174 9.52 -3.11 -6.37
C MET A 174 8.72 -3.39 -7.64
N VAL A 175 7.50 -3.92 -7.47
CA VAL A 175 6.46 -3.94 -8.49
C VAL A 175 5.37 -2.98 -8.03
N ARG A 176 5.34 -1.79 -8.64
CA ARG A 176 4.37 -0.74 -8.33
C ARG A 176 3.12 -0.89 -9.19
N PHE A 177 1.96 -0.51 -8.67
CA PHE A 177 0.70 -0.42 -9.42
C PHE A 177 -0.26 0.54 -8.71
N VAL A 178 -1.38 0.87 -9.34
CA VAL A 178 -2.45 1.70 -8.76
C VAL A 178 -3.73 0.92 -8.53
N ALA A 179 -4.64 1.49 -7.74
CA ALA A 179 -5.95 0.90 -7.46
C ALA A 179 -6.71 0.45 -8.73
N ASP A 180 -6.77 1.26 -9.77
CA ASP A 180 -7.51 0.93 -11.00
C ASP A 180 -6.95 -0.31 -11.73
N TYR A 181 -5.63 -0.47 -11.73
CA TYR A 181 -4.97 -1.64 -12.29
C TYR A 181 -5.47 -2.94 -11.65
N THR A 182 -5.71 -2.91 -10.34
CA THR A 182 -6.07 -4.13 -9.58
C THR A 182 -7.41 -4.73 -10.01
N ALA A 183 -8.31 -3.91 -10.57
CA ALA A 183 -9.64 -4.29 -11.03
C ALA A 183 -9.70 -4.58 -12.55
N ASP A 184 -8.75 -4.10 -13.34
CA ASP A 184 -8.70 -4.33 -14.79
C ASP A 184 -8.48 -5.81 -15.10
N THR A 185 -9.08 -6.33 -16.18
CA THR A 185 -9.05 -7.76 -16.53
C THR A 185 -8.52 -7.98 -17.94
N ALA A 186 -7.67 -9.00 -18.10
CA ALA A 186 -7.15 -9.38 -19.41
C ALA A 186 -6.85 -10.89 -19.48
N PRO A 187 -6.77 -11.48 -20.68
CA PRO A 187 -6.23 -12.82 -20.85
C PRO A 187 -4.76 -12.87 -20.40
N VAL A 188 -4.43 -13.78 -19.48
CA VAL A 188 -3.07 -13.96 -18.96
C VAL A 188 -2.53 -15.33 -19.34
N ALA A 189 -1.34 -15.34 -19.95
CA ALA A 189 -0.61 -16.56 -20.30
C ALA A 189 0.22 -17.06 -19.10
N THR A 190 -0.41 -17.86 -18.23
CA THR A 190 0.30 -18.45 -17.08
C THR A 190 1.32 -19.50 -17.52
N GLN A 191 2.39 -19.68 -16.73
CA GLN A 191 3.39 -20.73 -16.92
C GLN A 191 3.49 -21.60 -15.68
N ASN A 192 4.09 -22.78 -15.83
CA ASN A 192 4.29 -23.70 -14.72
C ASN A 192 4.99 -23.04 -13.51
N ARG A 193 4.57 -23.50 -12.33
CA ARG A 193 5.16 -23.10 -11.05
C ARG A 193 6.65 -23.43 -11.03
N ALA A 194 7.47 -22.49 -10.58
CA ALA A 194 8.88 -22.71 -10.34
C ALA A 194 9.06 -23.67 -9.15
N PRO A 195 10.04 -24.59 -9.21
CA PRO A 195 10.29 -25.50 -8.11
C PRO A 195 10.66 -24.74 -6.83
N ALA A 196 10.13 -25.21 -5.70
CA ALA A 196 10.46 -24.70 -4.39
C ALA A 196 11.95 -24.94 -4.07
N ALA A 197 12.70 -23.86 -3.82
CA ALA A 197 14.07 -23.98 -3.32
C ALA A 197 14.09 -24.55 -1.87
N ARG A 198 15.14 -25.25 -1.46
CA ARG A 198 15.27 -25.67 -0.06
C ARG A 198 15.66 -24.47 0.80
N ALA A 199 15.14 -24.41 2.04
CA ALA A 199 15.59 -23.40 2.98
C ALA A 199 17.04 -23.70 3.41
N GLU A 200 17.92 -22.71 3.22
CA GLU A 200 19.34 -22.78 3.54
C GLU A 200 19.84 -21.39 3.98
N PHE A 201 20.38 -21.31 5.20
CA PHE A 201 21.01 -20.09 5.70
C PHE A 201 22.52 -20.15 5.48
N SER A 202 23.02 -19.33 4.56
CA SER A 202 24.46 -19.22 4.34
C SER A 202 25.10 -18.40 5.46
N ARG A 203 25.98 -19.04 6.24
CA ARG A 203 26.87 -18.36 7.18
C ARG A 203 28.10 -17.74 6.50
N GLU A 204 28.28 -17.90 5.20
CA GLU A 204 29.36 -17.19 4.49
C GLU A 204 28.91 -15.77 4.14
N LEU A 205 27.63 -15.62 3.81
CA LEU A 205 26.98 -14.34 3.61
C LEU A 205 26.76 -13.67 4.97
N ARG A 206 27.31 -12.47 5.13
CA ARG A 206 27.10 -11.63 6.32
C ARG A 206 25.99 -10.64 6.01
N TRP A 207 24.90 -10.71 6.77
CA TRP A 207 23.72 -9.86 6.60
C TRP A 207 23.74 -8.71 7.61
N SER A 208 24.78 -7.88 7.54
CA SER A 208 25.00 -6.80 8.50
C SER A 208 25.57 -5.59 7.80
N ALA A 209 24.90 -4.44 7.93
CA ALA A 209 25.42 -3.15 7.52
C ALA A 209 26.36 -2.64 8.60
N LEU A 210 27.64 -2.98 8.51
CA LEU A 210 28.65 -2.51 9.45
C LEU A 210 28.99 -1.05 9.10
N PRO A 211 28.93 -0.08 10.05
CA PRO A 211 29.23 1.32 9.76
C PRO A 211 30.59 1.57 9.10
N ALA A 212 31.58 0.69 9.31
CA ALA A 212 32.89 0.78 8.68
C ALA A 212 32.91 0.44 7.17
N LEU A 213 31.89 -0.26 6.66
CA LEU A 213 31.81 -0.75 5.28
C LEU A 213 30.75 -0.04 4.43
N VAL A 214 29.87 0.77 5.03
CA VAL A 214 28.70 1.34 4.33
C VAL A 214 29.05 2.10 3.06
N VAL A 215 30.19 2.78 3.00
CA VAL A 215 30.64 3.52 1.81
C VAL A 215 31.05 2.57 0.68
N GLU A 216 31.72 1.47 1.02
CA GLU A 216 32.11 0.43 0.06
C GLU A 216 30.89 -0.35 -0.44
N ASP A 217 29.98 -0.70 0.47
CA ASP A 217 28.70 -1.35 0.14
C ASP A 217 27.84 -0.46 -0.77
N HIS A 218 27.82 0.86 -0.52
CA HIS A 218 27.09 1.81 -1.35
C HIS A 218 27.70 1.95 -2.75
N ALA A 219 29.03 1.98 -2.85
CA ALA A 219 29.71 1.96 -4.15
C ALA A 219 29.40 0.68 -4.94
N ALA A 220 29.31 -0.48 -4.25
CA ALA A 220 28.89 -1.74 -4.86
C ALA A 220 27.42 -1.70 -5.31
N LEU A 221 26.53 -1.08 -4.53
CA LEU A 221 25.13 -0.85 -4.92
C LEU A 221 25.04 -0.04 -6.23
N HIS A 222 25.81 1.04 -6.36
CA HIS A 222 25.84 1.82 -7.61
C HIS A 222 26.34 1.03 -8.82
N GLN A 223 27.29 0.10 -8.61
CA GLN A 223 27.71 -0.80 -9.68
C GLN A 223 26.60 -1.77 -10.09
N LYS A 224 25.86 -2.32 -9.12
CA LYS A 224 24.68 -3.17 -9.38
C LYS A 224 23.60 -2.40 -10.15
N LEU A 225 23.28 -1.17 -9.75
CA LEU A 225 22.30 -0.34 -10.44
C LEU A 225 22.68 -0.06 -11.90
N LYS A 226 23.97 0.16 -12.19
CA LYS A 226 24.45 0.27 -13.59
C LYS A 226 24.24 -1.01 -14.39
N GLN A 227 24.33 -2.18 -13.75
CA GLN A 227 24.05 -3.46 -14.41
C GLN A 227 22.55 -3.65 -14.66
N VAL A 228 21.71 -3.31 -13.68
CA VAL A 228 20.24 -3.35 -13.81
C VAL A 228 19.77 -2.44 -14.94
N ALA A 229 20.29 -1.21 -15.02
CA ALA A 229 19.98 -0.27 -16.09
C ALA A 229 20.20 -0.89 -17.48
N LYS A 230 21.36 -1.55 -17.68
CA LYS A 230 21.66 -2.26 -18.94
C LYS A 230 20.72 -3.44 -19.19
N SER A 231 20.32 -4.16 -18.13
CA SER A 231 19.40 -5.29 -18.28
C SER A 231 18.01 -4.85 -18.76
N PHE A 232 17.55 -3.65 -18.42
CA PHE A 232 16.25 -3.15 -18.87
C PHE A 232 16.18 -2.85 -20.38
N ASP A 233 17.32 -2.66 -21.03
CA ASP A 233 17.44 -2.59 -22.49
C ASP A 233 17.59 -3.96 -23.19
N GLN A 234 17.61 -5.05 -22.42
CA GLN A 234 17.83 -6.41 -22.90
C GLN A 234 16.66 -7.36 -22.57
N PRO A 235 16.43 -8.44 -23.34
CA PRO A 235 15.48 -9.48 -22.96
C PRO A 235 15.83 -10.12 -21.60
N PRO A 236 14.83 -10.46 -20.77
CA PRO A 236 13.40 -10.36 -21.04
C PRO A 236 12.80 -8.98 -20.74
N TYR A 237 13.51 -8.08 -20.06
CA TYR A 237 12.97 -6.82 -19.53
C TYR A 237 12.63 -5.80 -20.61
N ARG A 238 13.40 -5.78 -21.70
CA ARG A 238 13.10 -4.96 -22.88
C ARG A 238 11.65 -5.12 -23.37
N ALA A 239 11.11 -6.33 -23.29
CA ALA A 239 9.76 -6.65 -23.77
C ALA A 239 8.64 -6.09 -22.86
N PHE A 240 8.99 -5.45 -21.76
CA PHE A 240 8.06 -4.71 -20.90
C PHE A 240 7.92 -3.24 -21.29
N ASN A 241 8.74 -2.79 -22.23
CA ASN A 241 8.59 -1.49 -22.86
C ASN A 241 8.14 -1.74 -24.30
N ASN A 242 7.14 -0.98 -24.76
CA ASN A 242 6.61 -1.13 -26.12
C ASN A 242 6.61 0.23 -26.79
N GLY A 243 7.03 0.29 -28.05
CA GLY A 243 7.27 1.55 -28.73
C GLY A 243 6.86 1.50 -30.19
N ASP A 244 5.89 2.32 -30.56
CA ASP A 244 5.48 2.55 -31.94
C ASP A 244 5.93 3.96 -32.37
N HIS A 245 6.44 4.08 -33.59
CA HIS A 245 6.96 5.33 -34.13
C HIS A 245 6.25 5.66 -35.44
N SER A 246 5.27 6.56 -35.39
CA SER A 246 4.38 6.91 -36.52
C SER A 246 4.39 8.40 -36.88
N GLY A 247 4.92 9.27 -36.01
CA GLY A 247 4.99 10.72 -36.25
C GLY A 247 6.03 11.45 -35.40
N ASN A 248 6.15 12.77 -35.57
CA ASN A 248 7.09 13.63 -34.83
C ASN A 248 6.56 14.12 -33.48
N LYS A 249 5.35 13.72 -33.09
CA LYS A 249 4.80 13.90 -31.73
C LYS A 249 4.79 12.56 -31.03
N GLY A 250 5.25 12.54 -29.78
CA GLY A 250 5.37 11.33 -28.96
C GLY A 250 4.57 11.39 -27.67
N ILE A 251 4.12 10.24 -27.17
CA ILE A 251 3.68 10.06 -25.79
C ILE A 251 4.52 8.97 -25.13
N ILE A 252 4.99 9.21 -23.92
CA ILE A 252 5.60 8.19 -23.07
C ILE A 252 4.65 7.94 -21.91
N ALA A 253 4.11 6.73 -21.80
CA ALA A 253 3.13 6.38 -20.76
C ALA A 253 3.70 5.33 -19.81
N ALA A 254 3.74 5.64 -18.52
CA ALA A 254 4.30 4.77 -17.48
C ALA A 254 3.23 3.84 -16.91
N GLY A 255 3.53 2.54 -16.81
CA GLY A 255 2.68 1.57 -16.15
C GLY A 255 1.24 1.57 -16.66
N HIS A 256 0.26 1.61 -15.75
CA HIS A 256 -1.16 1.49 -16.10
C HIS A 256 -1.69 2.65 -16.98
N MET A 257 -1.00 3.79 -17.01
CA MET A 257 -1.33 4.88 -17.95
C MET A 257 -1.22 4.45 -19.41
N ALA A 258 -0.32 3.51 -19.73
CA ALA A 258 -0.21 2.96 -21.07
C ALA A 258 -1.48 2.19 -21.48
N ALA A 259 -2.01 1.35 -20.58
CA ALA A 259 -3.24 0.60 -20.85
C ALA A 259 -4.46 1.52 -21.01
N ARG A 260 -4.56 2.59 -20.21
CA ARG A 260 -5.60 3.62 -20.37
C ARG A 260 -5.49 4.34 -21.72
N LEU A 261 -4.27 4.66 -22.15
CA LEU A 261 -4.02 5.30 -23.44
C LEU A 261 -4.44 4.41 -24.62
N GLN A 262 -4.23 3.09 -24.53
CA GLN A 262 -4.62 2.13 -25.58
C GLN A 262 -6.13 2.11 -25.87
N GLN A 263 -6.98 2.54 -24.93
CA GLN A 263 -8.43 2.62 -25.16
C GLN A 263 -8.80 3.67 -26.22
N TYR A 264 -7.89 4.59 -26.54
CA TYR A 264 -8.02 5.60 -27.58
C TYR A 264 -7.31 5.22 -28.90
N ALA A 265 -6.88 3.95 -29.06
CA ALA A 265 -6.02 3.53 -30.17
C ALA A 265 -6.75 3.39 -31.53
N PRO A 266 -6.05 3.63 -32.67
CA PRO A 266 -4.84 4.43 -32.86
C PRO A 266 -5.11 5.79 -33.52
N HIS A 267 -4.31 6.80 -33.15
CA HIS A 267 -4.15 8.04 -33.94
C HIS A 267 -2.93 7.88 -34.86
N SER A 268 -3.15 8.01 -36.17
CA SER A 268 -2.16 7.68 -37.22
C SER A 268 -0.84 8.45 -37.17
N ASP A 269 -0.77 9.53 -36.39
CA ASP A 269 0.35 10.49 -36.37
C ASP A 269 1.04 10.59 -35.00
N LEU A 270 0.78 9.65 -34.08
CA LEU A 270 1.31 9.65 -32.72
C LEU A 270 2.25 8.47 -32.45
N SER A 271 3.51 8.80 -32.15
CA SER A 271 4.45 7.83 -31.61
C SER A 271 4.12 7.57 -30.13
N VAL A 272 4.02 6.32 -29.71
CA VAL A 272 3.68 5.95 -28.32
C VAL A 272 4.76 5.04 -27.78
N PHE A 273 5.22 5.32 -26.57
CA PHE A 273 6.17 4.49 -25.84
C PHE A 273 5.63 4.15 -24.46
N GLU A 274 5.25 2.90 -24.29
CA GLU A 274 4.83 2.31 -23.04
C GLU A 274 6.08 1.93 -22.24
N LEU A 275 6.14 2.39 -21.00
CA LEU A 275 7.31 2.23 -20.14
C LEU A 275 6.91 1.42 -18.90
N GLY A 276 7.43 0.19 -18.82
CA GLY A 276 7.19 -0.73 -17.70
C GLY A 276 8.39 -0.93 -16.76
N THR A 277 9.60 -0.52 -17.18
CA THR A 277 10.80 -0.50 -16.32
C THR A 277 11.15 0.93 -15.97
N LEU A 278 11.05 1.32 -14.69
CA LEU A 278 11.03 2.74 -14.30
C LEU A 278 12.27 3.23 -13.55
N PHE A 279 12.94 2.36 -12.81
CA PHE A 279 14.18 2.72 -12.14
C PHE A 279 15.14 1.53 -12.07
N PRO A 280 16.38 1.69 -12.56
CA PRO A 280 16.84 2.78 -13.45
C PRO A 280 16.04 2.84 -14.76
N LEU A 281 16.16 3.91 -15.55
CA LEU A 281 15.50 3.99 -16.85
C LEU A 281 16.19 3.11 -17.93
N PRO A 282 15.43 2.54 -18.89
CA PRO A 282 15.96 1.93 -20.11
C PRO A 282 16.41 3.01 -21.09
N GLU A 283 17.59 3.59 -20.86
CA GLU A 283 18.06 4.77 -21.58
C GLU A 283 18.17 4.52 -23.09
N GLU A 284 18.60 3.33 -23.55
CA GLU A 284 18.80 3.08 -24.99
C GLU A 284 17.48 3.13 -25.76
N GLN A 285 16.43 2.51 -25.23
CA GLN A 285 15.11 2.53 -25.84
C GLN A 285 14.48 3.92 -25.83
N ILE A 286 14.61 4.66 -24.72
CA ILE A 286 14.07 6.03 -24.63
C ILE A 286 14.80 6.96 -25.61
N ILE A 287 16.13 6.89 -25.68
CA ILE A 287 16.91 7.66 -26.66
C ILE A 287 16.49 7.32 -28.09
N ALA A 288 16.31 6.02 -28.39
CA ALA A 288 15.88 5.58 -29.71
C ALA A 288 14.48 6.12 -30.05
N PHE A 289 13.55 6.11 -29.10
CA PHE A 289 12.21 6.66 -29.28
C PHE A 289 12.21 8.17 -29.51
N LEU A 290 13.01 8.93 -28.76
CA LEU A 290 13.06 10.39 -28.84
C LEU A 290 13.74 10.92 -30.11
N LYS A 291 14.52 10.09 -30.82
CA LYS A 291 15.11 10.49 -32.10
C LYS A 291 14.01 10.74 -33.14
N GLY A 292 13.96 11.94 -33.69
CA GLY A 292 12.95 12.34 -34.66
C GLY A 292 11.63 12.84 -34.05
N ILE A 293 11.54 12.91 -32.71
CA ILE A 293 10.40 13.49 -32.01
C ILE A 293 10.67 14.96 -31.68
N ASP A 294 9.79 15.85 -32.13
CA ASP A 294 9.84 17.28 -31.83
C ASP A 294 9.25 17.61 -30.46
N ARG A 295 8.17 16.91 -30.10
CA ARG A 295 7.41 17.11 -28.86
C ARG A 295 7.01 15.77 -28.26
N VAL A 296 7.32 15.55 -27.00
CA VAL A 296 6.95 14.34 -26.26
C VAL A 296 6.16 14.71 -25.01
N TYR A 297 5.06 14.01 -24.76
CA TYR A 297 4.22 14.18 -23.56
C TYR A 297 4.40 12.96 -22.65
N VAL A 298 4.74 13.19 -21.39
CA VAL A 298 4.93 12.12 -20.40
C VAL A 298 3.66 11.96 -19.58
N LEU A 299 3.04 10.78 -19.69
CA LEU A 299 1.87 10.36 -18.94
C LEU A 299 2.30 9.48 -17.77
N GLU A 300 2.16 10.03 -16.57
CA GLU A 300 2.41 9.35 -15.31
C GLU A 300 1.50 9.91 -14.21
N GLU A 301 1.36 9.18 -13.11
CA GLU A 301 0.48 9.53 -12.00
C GLU A 301 1.25 10.16 -10.85
N VAL A 302 0.60 11.01 -10.06
CA VAL A 302 1.18 11.70 -8.88
C VAL A 302 2.38 12.61 -9.21
N GLU A 303 3.62 12.12 -9.27
CA GLU A 303 4.81 12.97 -9.40
C GLU A 303 5.42 12.94 -10.83
N PRO A 304 6.14 14.00 -11.27
CA PRO A 304 6.87 14.03 -12.55
C PRO A 304 8.16 13.17 -12.52
N PHE A 305 8.07 11.93 -12.04
CA PHE A 305 9.21 11.04 -11.82
C PHE A 305 9.90 10.65 -13.12
N VAL A 306 9.13 10.15 -14.09
CA VAL A 306 9.62 9.76 -15.42
C VAL A 306 9.95 11.00 -16.22
N GLU A 307 9.11 12.04 -16.16
CA GLU A 307 9.31 13.30 -16.86
C GLU A 307 10.69 13.91 -16.53
N ASN A 308 11.01 14.03 -15.25
CA ASN A 308 12.26 14.63 -14.81
C ASN A 308 13.49 13.82 -15.24
N GLN A 309 13.41 12.49 -15.16
CA GLN A 309 14.51 11.63 -15.58
C GLN A 309 14.72 11.66 -17.11
N ILE A 310 13.64 11.71 -17.88
CA ILE A 310 13.71 11.82 -19.35
C ILE A 310 14.27 13.19 -19.76
N ARG A 311 13.93 14.28 -19.04
CA ARG A 311 14.55 15.59 -19.25
C ARG A 311 16.05 15.55 -19.02
N ALA A 312 16.49 14.97 -17.91
CA ALA A 312 17.91 14.82 -17.61
C ALA A 312 18.63 13.97 -18.66
N LEU A 313 18.01 12.87 -19.10
CA LEU A 313 18.54 12.00 -20.16
C LEU A 313 18.66 12.75 -21.50
N ALA A 314 17.59 13.43 -21.93
CA ALA A 314 17.58 14.19 -23.17
C ALA A 314 18.66 15.27 -23.19
N GLN A 315 18.83 16.00 -22.08
CA GLN A 315 19.88 17.00 -21.93
C GLN A 315 21.29 16.38 -22.02
N ARG A 316 21.54 15.30 -21.28
CA ARG A 316 22.83 14.59 -21.29
C ARG A 316 23.21 14.10 -22.70
N GLN A 317 22.22 13.69 -23.49
CA GLN A 317 22.40 13.13 -24.83
C GLN A 317 22.30 14.17 -25.95
N GLY A 318 22.06 15.45 -25.64
CA GLY A 318 21.91 16.51 -26.63
C GLY A 318 20.68 16.37 -27.53
N LEU A 319 19.61 15.73 -27.04
CA LEU A 319 18.34 15.60 -27.77
C LEU A 319 17.55 16.92 -27.70
N THR A 320 16.92 17.30 -28.82
CA THR A 320 16.18 18.56 -28.95
C THR A 320 14.68 18.45 -28.70
N ALA A 321 14.18 17.23 -28.45
CA ALA A 321 12.77 16.98 -28.21
C ALA A 321 12.26 17.83 -27.03
N LYS A 322 11.15 18.56 -27.24
CA LYS A 322 10.49 19.30 -26.18
C LYS A 322 9.66 18.34 -25.34
N ILE A 323 10.01 18.22 -24.07
CA ILE A 323 9.31 17.35 -23.13
C ILE A 323 8.21 18.16 -22.43
N TYR A 324 7.01 17.59 -22.37
CA TYR A 324 5.82 18.10 -21.72
C TYR A 324 5.27 17.04 -20.76
N GLY A 325 4.56 17.46 -19.73
CA GLY A 325 4.01 16.57 -18.71
C GLY A 325 3.36 17.38 -17.59
N LYS A 326 3.59 16.95 -16.35
CA LYS A 326 3.10 17.64 -15.15
C LYS A 326 3.78 18.99 -14.96
N THR A 327 5.10 19.08 -15.13
CA THR A 327 5.81 20.36 -14.89
C THR A 327 5.46 21.45 -15.90
N THR A 328 4.86 21.07 -17.03
CA THR A 328 4.36 22.00 -18.06
C THR A 328 2.84 22.19 -18.02
N GLY A 329 2.15 21.61 -17.03
CA GLY A 329 0.70 21.72 -16.86
C GLY A 329 -0.15 20.97 -17.88
N HIS A 330 0.43 20.07 -18.67
CA HIS A 330 -0.29 19.25 -19.66
C HIS A 330 -0.92 18.00 -19.03
N VAL A 331 -0.32 17.51 -17.94
CA VAL A 331 -0.84 16.43 -17.12
C VAL A 331 -1.07 17.01 -15.71
N PRO A 332 -2.19 16.72 -15.04
CA PRO A 332 -2.42 17.23 -13.68
C PRO A 332 -1.42 16.63 -12.69
N TRP A 333 -1.05 17.39 -11.67
CA TRP A 333 -0.18 16.92 -10.60
C TRP A 333 -0.93 15.94 -9.71
N GLU A 334 -2.07 16.36 -9.20
CA GLU A 334 -2.83 15.64 -8.18
C GLU A 334 -3.96 14.79 -8.77
N GLY A 335 -4.28 13.74 -8.03
CA GLY A 335 -5.39 12.86 -8.31
C GLY A 335 -5.14 11.88 -9.45
N ASP A 336 -6.03 10.91 -9.54
CA ASP A 336 -6.01 9.91 -10.60
C ASP A 336 -6.18 10.55 -12.00
N VAL A 337 -5.42 10.05 -12.98
CA VAL A 337 -5.43 10.51 -14.37
C VAL A 337 -6.36 9.62 -15.18
N HIS A 338 -7.66 9.84 -15.03
CA HIS A 338 -8.69 9.11 -15.77
C HIS A 338 -8.70 9.42 -17.28
N LEU A 339 -9.41 8.55 -18.01
CA LEU A 339 -9.67 8.61 -19.44
C LEU A 339 -10.05 10.02 -19.95
N GLU A 340 -10.94 10.74 -19.25
CA GLU A 340 -11.33 12.11 -19.61
C GLU A 340 -10.13 13.09 -19.65
N LYS A 341 -9.20 13.01 -18.69
CA LYS A 341 -8.00 13.85 -18.66
C LYS A 341 -7.06 13.51 -19.81
N ILE A 342 -6.93 12.21 -20.13
CA ILE A 342 -6.15 11.74 -21.28
C ILE A 342 -6.77 12.26 -22.58
N ALA A 343 -8.08 12.12 -22.77
CA ALA A 343 -8.78 12.62 -23.94
C ALA A 343 -8.60 14.13 -24.14
N ARG A 344 -8.70 14.93 -23.07
CA ARG A 344 -8.43 16.38 -23.13
C ARG A 344 -7.00 16.68 -23.57
N LEU A 345 -6.00 16.02 -22.96
CA LEU A 345 -4.61 16.16 -23.39
C LEU A 345 -4.48 15.83 -24.88
N LEU A 346 -5.01 14.70 -25.32
CA LEU A 346 -4.94 14.28 -26.71
C LEU A 346 -5.64 15.29 -27.64
N THR A 347 -6.79 15.84 -27.24
CA THR A 347 -7.46 16.92 -27.98
C THR A 347 -6.61 18.17 -28.08
N ASP A 348 -5.90 18.56 -27.03
CA ASP A 348 -4.96 19.69 -27.09
C ASP A 348 -3.76 19.39 -27.99
N VAL A 349 -3.30 18.13 -28.03
CA VAL A 349 -2.20 17.69 -28.89
C VAL A 349 -2.60 17.62 -30.37
N PHE A 350 -3.81 17.16 -30.69
CA PHE A 350 -4.29 16.87 -32.05
C PHE A 350 -5.26 17.89 -32.64
N GLY A 351 -5.87 18.74 -31.81
CA GLY A 351 -6.96 19.62 -32.22
C GLY A 351 -8.27 18.89 -32.56
N GLN A 352 -8.39 17.61 -32.21
CA GLN A 352 -9.59 16.79 -32.45
C GLN A 352 -10.22 16.41 -31.11
N SER A 353 -11.51 16.69 -30.96
CA SER A 353 -12.26 16.29 -29.77
C SER A 353 -12.34 14.77 -29.70
N LEU A 354 -11.94 14.20 -28.57
CA LEU A 354 -12.12 12.78 -28.27
C LEU A 354 -13.21 12.61 -27.23
N ASP A 355 -14.14 11.70 -27.50
CA ASP A 355 -15.15 11.33 -26.52
C ASP A 355 -14.54 10.38 -25.48
N ALA A 356 -14.79 10.66 -24.21
CA ALA A 356 -14.35 9.87 -23.09
C ALA A 356 -15.50 9.61 -22.14
N ALA A 357 -15.55 8.40 -21.57
CA ALA A 357 -16.40 8.18 -20.42
C ALA A 357 -15.95 9.11 -19.28
N PRO A 358 -16.88 9.76 -18.56
CA PRO A 358 -16.52 10.54 -17.39
C PRO A 358 -15.85 9.64 -16.35
N ALA A 359 -15.00 10.23 -15.52
CA ALA A 359 -14.42 9.52 -14.40
C ALA A 359 -15.54 8.88 -13.54
N PRO A 360 -15.38 7.61 -13.12
CA PRO A 360 -16.36 6.98 -12.26
C PRO A 360 -16.54 7.79 -10.98
N ALA A 361 -17.80 8.01 -10.59
CA ALA A 361 -18.12 8.67 -9.33
C ALA A 361 -17.70 7.74 -8.17
N ARG A 362 -16.51 7.95 -7.63
CA ARG A 362 -16.05 7.27 -6.42
C ARG A 362 -16.54 8.01 -5.18
N THR A 363 -17.18 7.28 -4.27
CA THR A 363 -17.50 7.80 -2.94
C THR A 363 -16.24 7.79 -2.08
N TYR A 364 -16.02 8.86 -1.31
CA TYR A 364 -14.98 8.88 -0.30
C TYR A 364 -15.53 8.19 0.95
N PRO A 365 -15.07 6.97 1.32
CA PRO A 365 -15.62 6.24 2.46
C PRO A 365 -15.41 6.99 3.78
N SER A 366 -14.43 7.89 3.83
CA SER A 366 -14.11 8.76 4.97
C SER A 366 -15.20 9.80 5.28
N ARG A 367 -16.06 10.15 4.32
CA ARG A 367 -17.17 11.12 4.52
C ARG A 367 -18.42 10.50 5.16
N GLN A 368 -18.44 9.19 5.30
CA GLN A 368 -19.60 8.48 5.81
C GLN A 368 -19.61 8.49 7.35
N PRO A 369 -20.77 8.64 8.01
CA PRO A 369 -20.86 8.52 9.47
C PRO A 369 -20.65 7.07 9.92
N PHE A 370 -20.57 6.81 11.22
CA PHE A 370 -20.59 5.43 11.73
C PHE A 370 -21.83 4.69 11.22
N GLY A 371 -21.65 3.40 10.89
CA GLY A 371 -22.77 2.57 10.47
C GLY A 371 -23.78 2.36 11.61
N GLU A 372 -25.04 2.13 11.25
CA GLU A 372 -26.08 1.79 12.21
C GLU A 372 -25.66 0.59 13.09
N GLY A 373 -25.78 0.72 14.41
CA GLY A 373 -25.35 -0.30 15.36
C GLY A 373 -23.84 -0.42 15.58
N CYS A 374 -23.02 0.49 15.03
CA CYS A 374 -21.57 0.51 15.28
C CYS A 374 -21.26 0.59 16.79
N SER A 375 -20.36 -0.28 17.25
CA SER A 375 -19.93 -0.36 18.65
C SER A 375 -19.21 0.89 19.16
N TYR A 376 -18.75 1.78 18.28
CA TYR A 376 -18.10 3.02 18.71
C TYR A 376 -19.12 4.10 19.10
N THR A 377 -20.33 4.03 18.54
CA THR A 377 -21.37 5.06 18.69
C THR A 377 -21.76 5.34 20.14
N PRO A 378 -22.02 4.35 21.03
CA PRO A 378 -22.49 4.65 22.38
C PRO A 378 -21.45 5.40 23.22
N PHE A 379 -20.17 5.08 23.08
CA PHE A 379 -19.08 5.77 23.78
C PHE A 379 -19.02 7.25 23.40
N PHE A 380 -18.98 7.57 22.09
CA PHE A 380 -18.89 8.95 21.64
C PHE A 380 -20.17 9.75 21.86
N LYS A 381 -21.34 9.11 21.77
CA LYS A 381 -22.62 9.74 22.12
C LYS A 381 -22.67 10.11 23.61
N THR A 382 -22.22 9.20 24.48
CA THR A 382 -22.14 9.45 25.93
C THR A 382 -21.15 10.56 26.23
N LEU A 383 -19.96 10.53 25.62
CA LEU A 383 -18.96 11.59 25.74
C LEU A 383 -19.53 12.96 25.34
N GLN A 384 -20.15 13.06 24.15
CA GLN A 384 -20.76 14.29 23.65
C GLN A 384 -21.86 14.80 24.59
N GLN A 385 -22.74 13.92 25.07
CA GLN A 385 -23.80 14.30 26.01
C GLN A 385 -23.24 14.80 27.34
N MET A 386 -22.21 14.15 27.88
CA MET A 386 -21.57 14.59 29.13
C MET A 386 -20.88 15.95 29.01
N ILE A 387 -20.31 16.26 27.84
CA ILE A 387 -19.76 17.59 27.53
C ILE A 387 -20.89 18.64 27.49
N VAL A 388 -21.98 18.35 26.77
CA VAL A 388 -23.16 19.25 26.67
C VAL A 388 -23.80 19.49 28.04
N ASP A 389 -23.93 18.44 28.85
CA ASP A 389 -24.46 18.49 30.22
C ASP A 389 -23.48 19.13 31.22
N LYS A 390 -22.25 19.47 30.79
CA LYS A 390 -21.16 20.00 31.63
C LYS A 390 -20.76 19.09 32.80
N LYS A 391 -20.92 17.77 32.63
CA LYS A 391 -20.47 16.76 33.60
C LYS A 391 -18.96 16.52 33.54
N ILE A 392 -18.35 16.77 32.38
CA ILE A 392 -16.89 16.74 32.13
C ILE A 392 -16.50 17.98 31.30
N PRO A 393 -15.23 18.42 31.35
CA PRO A 393 -14.73 19.44 30.43
C PRO A 393 -14.71 18.92 28.99
N GLN A 394 -14.71 19.82 28.01
CA GLN A 394 -14.43 19.48 26.62
C GLN A 394 -12.93 19.12 26.48
N PRO A 395 -12.57 17.89 26.10
CA PRO A 395 -11.18 17.54 25.89
C PRO A 395 -10.72 17.90 24.47
N ILE A 396 -9.39 17.99 24.28
CA ILE A 396 -8.77 17.89 22.96
C ILE A 396 -8.79 16.41 22.56
N VAL A 397 -9.48 16.08 21.46
CA VAL A 397 -9.58 14.72 20.96
C VAL A 397 -8.55 14.48 19.87
N VAL A 398 -7.60 13.59 20.15
CA VAL A 398 -6.56 13.18 19.22
C VAL A 398 -6.88 11.78 18.73
N GLY A 399 -7.20 11.63 17.45
CA GLY A 399 -7.64 10.36 16.88
C GLY A 399 -6.69 9.76 15.84
N GLU A 400 -7.10 8.60 15.35
CA GLU A 400 -6.34 7.77 14.40
C GLU A 400 -7.03 7.65 13.04
N THR A 401 -6.30 7.10 12.07
CA THR A 401 -6.95 6.59 10.84
C THR A 401 -7.81 5.35 11.15
N GLY A 402 -8.68 4.99 10.22
CA GLY A 402 -9.60 3.86 10.37
C GLY A 402 -11.02 4.38 10.63
N CYS A 403 -11.85 3.61 11.32
CA CYS A 403 -13.23 4.04 11.59
C CYS A 403 -13.32 5.38 12.34
N LEU A 404 -12.31 5.71 13.15
CA LEU A 404 -12.27 6.95 13.95
C LEU A 404 -12.25 8.23 13.11
N VAL A 405 -11.86 8.19 11.84
CA VAL A 405 -11.95 9.38 10.95
C VAL A 405 -13.39 9.88 10.81
N ARG A 406 -14.37 9.03 11.08
CA ARG A 406 -15.79 9.38 11.00
C ARG A 406 -16.24 10.32 12.13
N LEU A 407 -15.41 10.52 13.15
CA LEU A 407 -15.62 11.55 14.18
C LEU A 407 -15.52 12.98 13.64
N ASN A 408 -14.94 13.18 12.45
CA ASN A 408 -14.97 14.47 11.75
C ASN A 408 -16.33 14.78 11.11
N ASN A 409 -17.24 13.80 11.04
CA ASN A 409 -18.53 13.95 10.37
C ASN A 409 -19.66 14.14 11.41
N PRO A 410 -20.79 14.75 11.03
CA PRO A 410 -22.01 14.74 11.84
C PRO A 410 -22.42 13.30 12.23
N PRO A 411 -22.96 13.10 13.45
CA PRO A 411 -23.34 14.11 14.43
C PRO A 411 -22.24 14.47 15.45
N PHE A 412 -21.03 13.92 15.31
CA PHE A 412 -20.01 14.03 16.36
C PHE A 412 -19.14 15.28 16.23
N GLU A 413 -18.53 15.47 15.06
CA GLU A 413 -17.68 16.63 14.73
C GLU A 413 -16.71 17.01 15.87
N MET A 414 -16.07 15.99 16.47
CA MET A 414 -15.31 16.13 17.72
C MET A 414 -13.82 15.82 17.60
N LEU A 415 -13.31 15.50 16.42
CA LEU A 415 -11.91 15.12 16.23
C LEU A 415 -11.04 16.35 15.95
N ASP A 416 -10.25 16.78 16.94
CA ASP A 416 -9.42 17.99 16.83
C ASP A 416 -8.11 17.73 16.06
N VAL A 417 -7.46 16.59 16.33
CA VAL A 417 -6.12 16.27 15.80
C VAL A 417 -6.07 14.85 15.26
N LYS A 418 -5.59 14.69 14.02
CA LYS A 418 -5.33 13.36 13.42
C LYS A 418 -4.23 13.43 12.37
N TYR A 419 -3.22 12.57 12.47
CA TYR A 419 -2.05 12.54 11.57
C TYR A 419 -1.86 11.17 10.90
N SER A 420 -0.95 10.33 11.41
CA SER A 420 -0.59 9.01 10.86
C SER A 420 -1.05 7.89 11.79
N MET A 421 -1.01 6.65 11.30
CA MET A 421 -1.36 5.49 12.10
C MET A 421 -0.42 5.34 13.31
N GLY A 422 -1.01 5.26 14.50
CA GLY A 422 -0.32 5.12 15.78
C GLY A 422 0.27 6.41 16.33
N SER A 423 -0.12 7.57 15.80
CA SER A 423 0.39 8.88 16.24
C SER A 423 -0.38 9.52 17.41
N SER A 424 -1.62 9.10 17.67
CA SER A 424 -2.54 9.74 18.61
C SER A 424 -1.96 9.91 20.02
N ILE A 425 -1.41 8.83 20.58
CA ILE A 425 -0.84 8.85 21.94
C ILE A 425 0.42 9.72 22.01
N GLY A 426 1.29 9.65 20.99
CA GLY A 426 2.51 10.48 20.94
C GLY A 426 2.19 11.96 20.79
N LEU A 427 1.22 12.32 19.95
CA LEU A 427 0.72 13.68 19.80
C LEU A 427 0.07 14.19 21.09
N ALA A 428 -0.73 13.35 21.76
CA ALA A 428 -1.31 13.67 23.06
C ALA A 428 -0.23 13.95 24.12
N CYS A 429 0.85 13.16 24.15
CA CYS A 429 2.00 13.45 25.01
C CYS A 429 2.62 14.82 24.71
N GLY A 430 2.75 15.17 23.42
CA GLY A 430 3.28 16.47 22.99
C GLY A 430 2.38 17.64 23.39
N LEU A 431 1.06 17.50 23.19
CA LEU A 431 0.06 18.47 23.64
C LEU A 431 0.14 18.66 25.15
N TRP A 432 0.14 17.59 25.93
CA TRP A 432 0.29 17.66 27.38
C TRP A 432 1.58 18.40 27.79
N ARG A 433 2.71 18.07 27.16
CA ARG A 433 4.00 18.73 27.43
C ARG A 433 4.04 20.21 27.05
N SER A 434 3.15 20.67 26.17
CA SER A 434 3.08 22.09 25.80
C SER A 434 2.46 22.96 26.91
N GLY A 435 1.78 22.35 27.89
CA GLY A 435 1.14 23.06 28.99
C GLY A 435 -0.29 23.55 28.71
N VAL A 436 -0.97 23.00 27.70
CA VAL A 436 -2.41 23.23 27.53
C VAL A 436 -3.17 22.78 28.78
N GLU A 437 -4.18 23.57 29.18
CA GLU A 437 -4.98 23.28 30.38
C GLU A 437 -6.13 22.31 30.09
N ASP A 438 -6.56 22.21 28.83
CA ASP A 438 -7.59 21.28 28.40
C ASP A 438 -7.17 19.82 28.65
N LYS A 439 -8.13 18.99 29.05
CA LYS A 439 -7.91 17.54 29.13
C LYS A 439 -7.68 16.98 27.73
N ILE A 440 -6.85 15.94 27.61
CA ILE A 440 -6.51 15.35 26.32
C ILE A 440 -6.99 13.90 26.28
N LEU A 441 -7.75 13.57 25.24
CA LEU A 441 -8.25 12.22 24.95
C LEU A 441 -7.61 11.70 23.67
N ALA A 442 -6.65 10.79 23.79
CA ALA A 442 -6.11 10.04 22.66
C ALA A 442 -6.99 8.82 22.37
N VAL A 443 -7.50 8.68 21.15
CA VAL A 443 -8.35 7.55 20.76
C VAL A 443 -7.72 6.76 19.64
N ALA A 444 -7.59 5.45 19.82
CA ALA A 444 -7.05 4.52 18.84
C ALA A 444 -7.99 3.33 18.64
N GLY A 445 -8.01 2.74 17.45
CA GLY A 445 -8.58 1.40 17.27
C GLY A 445 -7.62 0.33 17.81
N ASP A 446 -8.14 -0.83 18.17
CA ASP A 446 -7.35 -2.00 18.58
C ASP A 446 -6.28 -2.42 17.56
N SER A 447 -6.60 -2.47 16.27
CA SER A 447 -5.61 -2.77 15.23
C SER A 447 -4.48 -1.74 15.21
N VAL A 448 -4.81 -0.46 15.31
CA VAL A 448 -3.85 0.66 15.34
C VAL A 448 -3.01 0.64 16.62
N PHE A 449 -3.60 0.21 17.73
CA PHE A 449 -2.89 0.02 18.99
C PHE A 449 -1.72 -0.96 18.83
N PHE A 450 -1.98 -2.14 18.25
CA PHE A 450 -0.96 -3.15 17.98
C PHE A 450 -0.05 -2.82 16.77
N HIS A 451 -0.47 -1.92 15.89
CA HIS A 451 0.32 -1.48 14.75
C HIS A 451 1.54 -0.69 15.21
N THR A 452 1.34 0.49 15.78
CA THR A 452 2.43 1.38 16.23
C THR A 452 2.04 2.27 17.41
N ALA A 453 0.76 2.38 17.80
CA ALA A 453 0.38 3.26 18.91
C ALA A 453 0.95 2.78 20.26
N ILE A 454 1.21 1.47 20.39
CA ILE A 454 1.91 0.88 21.54
C ILE A 454 3.23 1.58 21.85
N ASN A 455 3.98 2.07 20.84
CA ASN A 455 5.21 2.82 21.05
C ASN A 455 4.94 4.17 21.75
N GLY A 456 3.85 4.83 21.37
CA GLY A 456 3.37 6.03 22.03
C GLY A 456 2.95 5.76 23.48
N LEU A 457 2.32 4.61 23.74
CA LEU A 457 1.94 4.20 25.10
C LEU A 457 3.17 3.96 25.99
N VAL A 458 4.21 3.29 25.48
CA VAL A 458 5.49 3.11 26.20
C VAL A 458 6.07 4.47 26.61
N ASN A 459 6.08 5.43 25.67
CA ASN A 459 6.57 6.79 25.93
C ASN A 459 5.71 7.52 26.97
N ALA A 460 4.38 7.42 26.86
CA ALA A 460 3.44 8.02 27.80
C ALA A 460 3.62 7.47 29.22
N ALA A 461 3.76 6.14 29.36
CA ALA A 461 3.98 5.47 30.64
C ALA A 461 5.32 5.87 31.25
N HIS A 462 6.41 5.82 30.47
CA HIS A 462 7.74 6.22 30.93
C HIS A 462 7.78 7.66 31.45
N HIS A 463 7.06 8.57 30.78
CA HIS A 463 7.03 9.98 31.12
C HIS A 463 5.88 10.40 32.04
N GLN A 464 5.07 9.44 32.50
CA GLN A 464 3.92 9.66 33.39
C GLN A 464 2.98 10.75 32.86
N ALA A 465 2.64 10.68 31.57
CA ALA A 465 1.82 11.69 30.90
C ALA A 465 0.40 11.78 31.52
N ASP A 466 -0.06 12.99 31.83
CA ASP A 466 -1.44 13.25 32.30
C ASP A 466 -2.39 13.36 31.09
N ILE A 467 -2.72 12.20 30.51
CA ILE A 467 -3.61 12.06 29.36
C ILE A 467 -4.55 10.87 29.55
N VAL A 468 -5.69 10.91 28.87
CA VAL A 468 -6.61 9.76 28.77
C VAL A 468 -6.40 9.08 27.42
N VAL A 469 -6.17 7.77 27.44
CA VAL A 469 -6.06 6.94 26.23
C VAL A 469 -7.26 6.00 26.17
N ALA A 470 -8.00 6.00 25.06
CA ALA A 470 -9.10 5.07 24.82
C ALA A 470 -8.79 4.21 23.58
N VAL A 471 -8.70 2.89 23.79
CA VAL A 471 -8.62 1.89 22.73
C VAL A 471 -10.01 1.34 22.45
N MET A 472 -10.48 1.57 21.23
CA MET A 472 -11.75 1.06 20.73
C MET A 472 -11.52 -0.34 20.12
N ASP A 473 -11.94 -1.39 20.83
CA ASP A 473 -11.69 -2.80 20.49
C ASP A 473 -12.92 -3.39 19.80
N ASN A 474 -12.88 -3.42 18.46
CA ASN A 474 -13.93 -3.97 17.62
C ASN A 474 -13.59 -5.31 16.96
N GLU A 475 -12.42 -5.87 17.26
CA GLU A 475 -11.90 -7.16 16.82
C GLU A 475 -11.51 -7.25 15.32
N THR A 476 -11.45 -6.14 14.57
CA THR A 476 -11.25 -6.21 13.11
C THR A 476 -10.63 -4.97 12.46
N VAL A 477 -9.97 -5.14 11.32
CA VAL A 477 -9.58 -4.02 10.43
C VAL A 477 -10.72 -3.73 9.45
N ALA A 478 -11.74 -3.02 9.93
CA ALA A 478 -13.02 -2.88 9.23
C ALA A 478 -12.96 -2.20 7.85
N LEU A 479 -12.22 -1.08 7.72
CA LEU A 479 -12.26 -0.27 6.50
C LEU A 479 -11.56 -0.90 5.29
N THR A 480 -10.78 -1.94 5.51
CA THR A 480 -9.96 -2.58 4.47
C THR A 480 -10.49 -3.95 4.06
N GLY A 481 -11.65 -4.39 4.58
CA GLY A 481 -12.24 -5.69 4.26
C GLY A 481 -12.45 -6.63 5.45
N PHE A 482 -12.42 -6.10 6.68
CA PHE A 482 -12.68 -6.84 7.91
C PHE A 482 -11.67 -7.95 8.21
N GLN A 483 -10.39 -7.70 7.90
CA GLN A 483 -9.31 -8.63 8.22
C GLN A 483 -9.17 -8.79 9.73
N ASP A 484 -8.74 -9.99 10.15
CA ASP A 484 -8.35 -10.23 11.53
C ASP A 484 -7.19 -9.31 11.92
N ARG A 485 -7.32 -8.67 13.07
CA ARG A 485 -6.25 -7.84 13.63
C ARG A 485 -5.31 -8.66 14.50
N THR A 486 -4.10 -8.17 14.70
CA THR A 486 -3.14 -8.81 15.62
C THR A 486 -3.76 -9.01 17.01
N GLY A 487 -3.59 -10.20 17.55
CA GLY A 487 -4.11 -10.58 18.85
C GLY A 487 -5.58 -11.00 18.86
N ALA A 488 -6.27 -11.13 17.72
CA ALA A 488 -7.69 -11.54 17.66
C ALA A 488 -7.94 -13.02 18.01
N GLY A 489 -6.88 -13.82 18.16
CA GLY A 489 -6.99 -15.25 18.49
C GLY A 489 -7.15 -16.17 17.29
N THR A 490 -7.14 -15.63 16.07
CA THR A 490 -7.10 -16.40 14.81
C THR A 490 -6.05 -15.81 13.87
N THR A 491 -5.36 -16.65 13.09
CA THR A 491 -4.40 -16.20 12.05
C THR A 491 -5.09 -16.03 10.69
N ALA A 492 -4.44 -15.33 9.76
CA ALA A 492 -4.94 -15.18 8.38
C ALA A 492 -5.20 -16.52 7.65
N MET A 493 -4.53 -17.59 8.08
CA MET A 493 -4.67 -18.95 7.55
C MET A 493 -5.80 -19.75 8.25
N GLY A 494 -6.55 -19.14 9.17
CA GLY A 494 -7.65 -19.76 9.91
C GLY A 494 -7.24 -20.57 11.15
N GLU A 495 -5.98 -20.50 11.57
CA GLU A 495 -5.48 -21.24 12.74
C GLU A 495 -5.86 -20.54 14.05
N GLN A 496 -6.31 -21.29 15.04
CA GLN A 496 -6.64 -20.76 16.37
C GLN A 496 -5.36 -20.53 17.19
N VAL A 497 -5.21 -19.33 17.74
CA VAL A 497 -4.03 -18.88 18.52
C VAL A 497 -4.45 -18.13 19.77
N ARG A 498 -3.50 -17.89 20.68
CA ARG A 498 -3.78 -17.15 21.91
C ARG A 498 -4.07 -15.69 21.63
N GLN A 499 -5.14 -15.17 22.23
CA GLN A 499 -5.52 -13.76 22.16
C GLN A 499 -4.52 -12.86 22.91
N ILE A 500 -4.31 -11.64 22.40
CA ILE A 500 -3.54 -10.57 23.08
C ILE A 500 -4.51 -9.43 23.37
N TYR A 501 -4.55 -9.00 24.64
CA TYR A 501 -5.50 -8.02 25.15
C TYR A 501 -4.80 -6.67 25.42
N PRO A 502 -5.29 -5.54 24.88
CA PRO A 502 -4.68 -4.23 25.10
C PRO A 502 -4.51 -3.86 26.57
N GLU A 503 -5.49 -4.20 27.42
CA GLU A 503 -5.44 -3.93 28.87
C GLU A 503 -4.28 -4.67 29.55
N LYS A 504 -3.99 -5.91 29.13
CA LYS A 504 -2.87 -6.69 29.69
C LYS A 504 -1.52 -6.16 29.24
N VAL A 505 -1.46 -5.58 28.05
CA VAL A 505 -0.26 -4.89 27.56
C VAL A 505 -0.03 -3.60 28.36
N ALA A 506 -1.08 -2.81 28.59
CA ALA A 506 -1.01 -1.59 29.41
C ALA A 506 -0.59 -1.89 30.87
N GLU A 507 -1.19 -2.89 31.50
CA GLU A 507 -0.80 -3.35 32.85
C GLU A 507 0.68 -3.75 32.91
N ALA A 508 1.17 -4.50 31.89
CA ALA A 508 2.57 -4.91 31.82
C ALA A 508 3.56 -3.75 31.64
N MET A 509 3.10 -2.58 31.19
CA MET A 509 3.88 -1.35 31.11
C MET A 509 3.90 -0.56 32.43
N GLY A 510 3.25 -1.05 33.48
CA GLY A 510 3.19 -0.40 34.79
C GLY A 510 2.10 0.67 34.91
N ILE A 511 1.10 0.66 34.03
CA ILE A 511 -0.04 1.59 34.10
C ILE A 511 -1.04 1.04 35.12
N GLU A 512 -1.34 1.84 36.15
CA GLU A 512 -2.25 1.43 37.24
C GLU A 512 -3.73 1.70 36.93
N ASN A 513 -4.03 2.82 36.25
CA ASN A 513 -5.40 3.22 35.91
C ASN A 513 -5.85 2.59 34.59
N VAL A 514 -6.10 1.28 34.60
CA VAL A 514 -6.58 0.51 33.45
C VAL A 514 -8.04 0.11 33.63
N TYR A 515 -8.88 0.46 32.66
CA TYR A 515 -10.33 0.18 32.68
C TYR A 515 -10.73 -0.59 31.43
N THR A 516 -11.61 -1.59 31.58
CA THR A 516 -12.19 -2.35 30.47
C THR A 516 -13.70 -2.21 30.53
N LEU A 517 -14.30 -1.69 29.47
CA LEU A 517 -15.72 -1.33 29.39
C LEU A 517 -16.40 -2.11 28.27
N ASP A 518 -17.64 -2.54 28.50
CA ASP A 518 -18.53 -2.95 27.42
C ASP A 518 -18.99 -1.70 26.67
N ALA A 519 -18.84 -1.70 25.35
CA ALA A 519 -19.21 -0.59 24.48
C ALA A 519 -20.70 -0.23 24.54
N PHE A 520 -21.57 -1.13 25.03
CA PHE A 520 -23.02 -0.91 25.14
C PHE A 520 -23.50 -0.63 26.56
N ASP A 521 -22.62 -0.63 27.57
CA ASP A 521 -22.97 -0.24 28.95
C ASP A 521 -22.78 1.27 29.14
N GLU A 522 -23.78 2.05 28.75
CA GLU A 522 -23.76 3.53 28.83
C GLU A 522 -23.50 4.03 30.27
N LYS A 523 -23.98 3.30 31.29
CA LYS A 523 -23.80 3.69 32.69
C LYS A 523 -22.34 3.54 33.11
N ALA A 524 -21.73 2.38 32.81
CA ALA A 524 -20.32 2.15 33.12
C ALA A 524 -19.41 3.13 32.37
N ILE A 525 -19.74 3.44 31.11
CA ILE A 525 -19.03 4.47 30.33
C ILE A 525 -19.14 5.83 31.01
N GLN A 526 -20.34 6.26 31.41
CA GLN A 526 -20.56 7.55 32.06
C GLN A 526 -19.78 7.67 33.38
N GLU A 527 -19.85 6.66 34.24
CA GLU A 527 -19.15 6.63 35.53
C GLU A 527 -17.63 6.68 35.34
N THR A 528 -17.10 5.89 34.40
CA THR A 528 -15.66 5.85 34.12
C THR A 528 -15.16 7.16 33.51
N LEU A 529 -15.88 7.76 32.56
CA LEU A 529 -15.51 9.04 31.97
C LEU A 529 -15.45 10.16 33.03
N GLN A 530 -16.42 10.19 33.95
CA GLN A 530 -16.43 11.17 35.04
C GLN A 530 -15.22 10.98 35.98
N GLU A 531 -14.83 9.74 36.24
CA GLU A 531 -13.66 9.42 37.05
C GLU A 531 -12.35 9.83 36.35
N VAL A 532 -12.10 9.41 35.10
CA VAL A 532 -10.81 9.63 34.44
C VAL A 532 -10.55 11.10 34.12
N PHE A 533 -11.58 11.89 33.82
CA PHE A 533 -11.43 13.33 33.55
C PHE A 533 -11.21 14.16 34.82
N THR A 534 -11.44 13.61 36.01
CA THR A 534 -11.13 14.28 37.29
C THR A 534 -9.82 13.82 37.91
N ARG A 535 -9.24 12.72 37.41
CA ARG A 535 -7.92 12.22 37.84
C ARG A 535 -6.77 12.97 37.18
N GLN A 536 -5.61 12.87 37.81
CA GLN A 536 -4.31 13.24 37.25
C GLN A 536 -3.53 11.98 36.91
N GLY A 537 -2.76 12.05 35.82
CA GLY A 537 -1.89 10.98 35.35
C GLY A 537 -2.52 10.14 34.24
N LEU A 538 -1.75 9.18 33.75
CA LEU A 538 -2.14 8.35 32.62
C LEU A 538 -3.31 7.44 32.99
N SER A 539 -4.40 7.54 32.22
CA SER A 539 -5.54 6.62 32.28
C SER A 539 -5.68 5.88 30.95
N PHE A 540 -5.89 4.56 31.00
CA PHE A 540 -6.01 3.72 29.81
C PHE A 540 -7.34 2.95 29.83
N LEU A 541 -8.18 3.18 28.83
CA LEU A 541 -9.49 2.58 28.70
C LEU A 541 -9.50 1.65 27.49
N VAL A 542 -10.06 0.45 27.64
CA VAL A 542 -10.41 -0.44 26.53
C VAL A 542 -11.92 -0.48 26.44
N VAL A 543 -12.49 0.04 25.35
CA VAL A 543 -13.92 0.02 25.08
C VAL A 543 -14.19 -1.10 24.09
N ARG A 544 -14.71 -2.21 24.59
CA ARG A 544 -14.86 -3.47 23.85
C ARG A 544 -16.26 -3.63 23.30
N GLY A 545 -16.35 -3.80 21.99
CA GLY A 545 -17.60 -4.11 21.30
C GLY A 545 -17.34 -4.60 19.89
N ARG A 546 -17.60 -5.90 19.66
CA ARG A 546 -17.42 -6.55 18.36
C ARG A 546 -18.14 -5.78 17.25
N CYS A 547 -17.48 -5.56 16.12
CA CYS A 547 -18.10 -4.90 14.98
C CYS A 547 -19.28 -5.74 14.44
N PRO A 548 -20.50 -5.18 14.30
CA PRO A 548 -21.68 -5.94 13.84
C PRO A 548 -21.61 -6.37 12.37
N PHE A 549 -20.61 -5.87 11.63
CA PHE A 549 -20.46 -6.10 10.19
C PHE A 549 -19.34 -7.09 9.83
N ILE A 550 -18.68 -7.72 10.83
CA ILE A 550 -17.58 -8.68 10.60
C ILE A 550 -18.06 -9.84 9.72
N GLU A 551 -19.20 -10.45 10.07
CA GLU A 551 -19.71 -11.63 9.36
C GLU A 551 -20.19 -11.31 7.94
N THR A 552 -20.80 -10.13 7.76
CA THR A 552 -21.30 -9.71 6.44
C THR A 552 -20.21 -9.18 5.53
N LYS A 553 -19.03 -8.86 6.10
CA LYS A 553 -17.95 -8.08 5.47
C LYS A 553 -18.45 -6.82 4.76
N ARG A 554 -19.53 -6.21 5.26
CA ARG A 554 -20.22 -5.06 4.64
C ARG A 554 -20.70 -4.08 5.69
N CYS A 555 -20.00 -2.95 5.81
CA CYS A 555 -20.50 -1.82 6.58
C CYS A 555 -21.59 -1.12 5.76
N ARG A 556 -22.82 -1.03 6.27
CA ARG A 556 -23.95 -0.37 5.56
C ARG A 556 -23.74 1.11 5.23
N ALA A 557 -22.64 1.71 5.69
CA ALA A 557 -22.23 3.06 5.31
C ALA A 557 -21.39 3.12 4.01
N THR A 558 -20.89 1.98 3.51
CA THR A 558 -20.04 1.89 2.31
C THR A 558 -20.79 1.16 1.19
N GLU A 559 -21.80 1.79 0.60
CA GLU A 559 -22.31 1.39 -0.72
C GLU A 559 -21.35 1.90 -1.79
N ALA A 560 -20.20 1.23 -1.93
CA ALA A 560 -19.40 1.23 -3.15
C ALA A 560 -18.56 -0.04 -3.14
N HIS A 561 -18.64 -0.80 -4.23
CA HIS A 561 -17.86 -2.01 -4.46
C HIS A 561 -16.37 -1.73 -4.21
N ILE A 562 -15.77 -2.48 -3.28
CA ILE A 562 -14.31 -2.71 -3.21
C ILE A 562 -13.97 -3.76 -4.27
#